data_AF-A0A0D2MIR6-F1
#
_entry.id   AF-A0A0D2MIR6-F1
#
_cell.length_a   1.000
_cell.length_b   1.000
_cell.length_c   1.000
_cell.angle_alpha   90.00
_cell.angle_beta   90.00
_cell.angle_gamma   90.00
#
_symmetry.space_group_name_H-M   'P 1'
#
loop_
_entity.id
_entity.type
_entity.pdbx_description
1 polymer ?
#
loop_
_entity_poly.entity_id
_entity_poly.type
_entity_poly.pdbx_seq_one_letter_code
_entity_poly.pdbx_strand_id
1 'polypeptide(L)'
;MECVVQGIIETQYVEALEILLQGLCGVNRERLRVHEICLKSGPNLGFVTSEVRLLCDLEQSEPTWTVKHVGGAMRGAGAEQISVLVRSMVESKASKNVLRLFYSLGYKLDHELLRVGFTFHFERAAQITVTVSSVNKMLKLHATDEAVPVTPGIQMVEVTAPATSENYNEVVASVSSFCEYLAP
;
A
#
# COMPACT_ATOMS: atom_id res chain seq x y z
N MET A 1 -9.27 8.41 -5.41
CA MET A 1 -8.89 8.68 -4.00
C MET A 1 -8.77 7.35 -3.30
N GLU A 2 -8.11 7.29 -2.15
CA GLU A 2 -8.12 6.12 -1.28
C GLU A 2 -8.33 6.55 0.17
N CYS A 3 -9.04 5.71 0.92
CA CYS A 3 -9.18 5.76 2.37
C CYS A 3 -8.18 4.79 2.97
N VAL A 4 -7.43 5.20 4.01
CA VAL A 4 -6.36 4.41 4.61
C VAL A 4 -6.40 4.50 6.13
N VAL A 5 -6.32 3.35 6.79
CA VAL A 5 -6.01 3.23 8.23
C VAL A 5 -4.78 2.34 8.35
N GLN A 6 -3.83 2.74 9.18
CA GLN A 6 -2.59 1.99 9.41
C GLN A 6 -2.43 1.69 10.89
N GLY A 7 -1.95 0.50 11.19
CA GLY A 7 -1.60 0.04 12.52
C GLY A 7 -0.39 -0.88 12.47
N ILE A 8 0.08 -1.28 13.64
CA ILE A 8 1.17 -2.24 13.78
C ILE A 8 0.72 -3.40 14.66
N ILE A 9 1.28 -4.57 14.41
CA ILE A 9 1.04 -5.77 15.22
C ILE A 9 2.35 -6.51 15.45
N GLU A 10 2.54 -7.05 16.65
CA GLU A 10 3.68 -7.91 16.91
C GLU A 10 3.52 -9.26 16.18
N THR A 11 4.63 -9.84 15.75
CA THR A 11 4.65 -11.05 14.93
C THR A 11 3.94 -12.22 15.62
N GLN A 12 4.00 -12.29 16.96
CA GLN A 12 3.33 -13.32 17.75
C GLN A 12 1.80 -13.30 17.65
N TYR A 13 1.19 -12.17 17.27
CA TYR A 13 -0.27 -12.03 17.15
C TYR A 13 -0.76 -12.09 15.69
N VAL A 14 0.14 -12.23 14.72
CA VAL A 14 -0.21 -12.22 13.28
C VAL A 14 -1.12 -13.40 12.93
N GLU A 15 -0.85 -14.59 13.47
CA GLU A 15 -1.66 -15.78 13.22
C GLU A 15 -3.09 -15.61 13.76
N ALA A 16 -3.24 -15.03 14.96
CA ALA A 16 -4.55 -14.74 15.54
C ALA A 16 -5.35 -13.74 14.67
N LEU A 17 -4.68 -12.68 14.19
CA LEU A 17 -5.29 -11.73 13.27
C LEU A 17 -5.67 -12.38 11.93
N GLU A 18 -4.83 -13.27 11.39
CA GLU A 18 -5.13 -14.01 10.16
C GLU A 18 -6.39 -14.86 10.32
N ILE A 19 -6.53 -15.59 11.43
CA ILE A 19 -7.72 -16.41 11.73
C ILE A 19 -8.97 -15.53 11.83
N LEU A 20 -8.86 -14.37 12.48
CA LEU A 20 -9.96 -13.40 12.58
C LEU A 20 -10.39 -12.90 11.19
N LEU A 21 -9.43 -12.44 10.37
CA LEU A 21 -9.71 -11.94 9.02
C LEU A 21 -10.33 -13.03 8.14
N GLN A 22 -9.81 -14.25 8.21
CA GLN A 22 -10.37 -15.43 7.54
C GLN A 22 -11.81 -15.69 7.96
N GLY A 23 -12.13 -15.58 9.25
CA GLY A 23 -13.49 -15.72 9.77
C GLY A 23 -14.45 -14.63 9.30
N LEU A 24 -13.94 -13.40 9.07
CA LEU A 24 -14.74 -12.25 8.64
C LEU A 24 -15.09 -12.23 7.14
N CYS A 25 -14.27 -12.82 6.28
CA CYS A 25 -14.50 -12.86 4.82
C CYS A 25 -14.79 -14.24 4.25
N GLY A 26 -14.42 -15.32 4.94
CA GLY A 26 -14.61 -16.70 4.46
C GLY A 26 -13.76 -17.09 3.26
N VAL A 27 -12.88 -16.21 2.75
CA VAL A 27 -11.97 -16.48 1.61
C VAL A 27 -10.53 -16.58 2.08
N ASN A 28 -9.71 -17.37 1.37
CA ASN A 28 -8.31 -17.53 1.74
C ASN A 28 -7.52 -16.24 1.49
N ARG A 29 -6.49 -16.02 2.31
CA ARG A 29 -5.52 -14.95 2.06
C ARG A 29 -4.82 -15.10 0.71
N GLU A 30 -4.47 -13.98 0.14
CA GLU A 30 -3.53 -13.89 -0.99
C GLU A 30 -2.14 -13.59 -0.44
N ARG A 31 -1.12 -14.27 -0.97
CA ARG A 31 0.26 -13.96 -0.62
C ARG A 31 0.66 -12.63 -1.23
N LEU A 32 1.47 -11.89 -0.51
CA LEU A 32 2.01 -10.61 -0.95
C LEU A 32 3.53 -10.68 -0.97
N ARG A 33 4.13 -10.45 -2.14
CA ARG A 33 5.55 -10.19 -2.28
C ARG A 33 5.74 -9.12 -3.36
N VAL A 34 5.89 -7.86 -2.94
CA VAL A 34 5.93 -6.70 -3.83
C VAL A 34 7.25 -5.97 -3.69
N HIS A 35 7.99 -5.83 -4.79
CA HIS A 35 9.15 -4.95 -4.86
C HIS A 35 8.70 -3.53 -5.23
N GLU A 36 8.87 -2.61 -4.29
CA GLU A 36 8.54 -1.19 -4.43
C GLU A 36 9.80 -0.40 -4.79
N ILE A 37 9.80 0.24 -5.95
CA ILE A 37 10.86 1.16 -6.40
C ILE A 37 10.33 2.58 -6.34
N CYS A 38 10.83 3.37 -5.40
CA CYS A 38 10.42 4.75 -5.18
C CYS A 38 11.30 5.70 -5.98
N LEU A 39 10.66 6.50 -6.84
CA LEU A 39 11.31 7.47 -7.71
C LEU A 39 10.91 8.89 -7.31
N LYS A 40 11.86 9.82 -7.38
CA LYS A 40 11.65 11.26 -7.20
C LYS A 40 11.93 12.01 -8.50
N SER A 41 11.15 13.05 -8.78
CA SER A 41 11.41 13.91 -9.93
C SER A 41 12.75 14.64 -9.79
N GLY A 42 13.50 14.73 -10.88
CA GLY A 42 14.66 15.59 -10.97
C GLY A 42 14.28 17.07 -11.08
N PRO A 43 15.24 17.99 -10.90
CA PRO A 43 14.99 19.44 -10.93
C PRO A 43 14.45 19.94 -12.28
N ASN A 44 14.59 19.15 -13.36
CA ASN A 44 14.17 19.52 -14.70
C ASN A 44 12.67 19.30 -14.96
N LEU A 45 11.94 18.65 -14.04
CA LEU A 45 10.53 18.27 -14.19
C LEU A 45 9.54 19.26 -13.55
N GLY A 46 10.03 20.33 -12.92
CA GLY A 46 9.22 21.38 -12.31
C GLY A 46 9.75 21.84 -10.96
N PHE A 47 9.10 22.85 -10.39
CA PHE A 47 9.49 23.44 -9.10
C PHE A 47 9.06 22.61 -7.88
N VAL A 48 8.09 21.70 -8.06
CA VAL A 48 7.57 20.84 -7.00
C VAL A 48 8.06 19.41 -7.22
N THR A 49 8.69 18.84 -6.20
CA THR A 49 9.12 17.44 -6.22
C THR A 49 7.90 16.53 -6.27
N SER A 50 7.87 15.59 -7.20
CA SER A 50 6.86 14.55 -7.31
C SER A 50 7.49 13.18 -7.03
N GLU A 51 6.72 12.31 -6.39
CA GLU A 51 7.13 10.95 -6.07
C GLU A 51 6.24 9.96 -6.79
N VAL A 52 6.85 8.94 -7.40
CA VAL A 52 6.15 7.86 -8.07
C VAL A 52 6.71 6.53 -7.59
N ARG A 53 5.84 5.58 -7.31
CA ARG A 53 6.20 4.22 -6.89
C ARG A 53 5.95 3.26 -8.04
N LEU A 54 6.93 2.42 -8.33
CA LEU A 54 6.78 1.30 -9.25
C LEU A 54 6.64 0.03 -8.42
N LEU A 55 5.51 -0.65 -8.54
CA LEU A 55 5.17 -1.85 -7.80
C LEU A 55 5.35 -3.05 -8.74
N CYS A 56 6.25 -3.96 -8.39
CA CYS A 56 6.43 -5.22 -9.09
C CYS A 56 5.91 -6.36 -8.20
N ASP A 57 4.81 -6.98 -8.58
CA ASP A 57 4.27 -8.17 -7.90
C ASP A 57 5.07 -9.41 -8.33
N LEU A 58 5.70 -10.06 -7.34
CA LEU A 58 6.60 -11.20 -7.51
C LEU A 58 5.93 -12.54 -7.18
N GLU A 59 4.68 -12.56 -6.71
CA GLU A 59 3.94 -13.82 -6.48
C GLU A 59 3.36 -14.40 -7.78
N GLN A 60 3.25 -13.58 -8.83
CA GLN A 60 2.78 -14.01 -10.15
C GLN A 60 3.86 -14.78 -10.91
N SER A 61 3.43 -15.74 -11.76
CA SER A 61 4.34 -16.49 -12.64
C SER A 61 5.13 -15.59 -13.59
N GLU A 62 4.48 -14.51 -14.07
CA GLU A 62 5.12 -13.41 -14.76
C GLU A 62 4.96 -12.13 -13.93
N PRO A 63 6.05 -11.43 -13.54
CA PRO A 63 5.94 -10.25 -12.70
C PRO A 63 5.11 -9.14 -13.35
N THR A 64 4.12 -8.64 -12.62
CA THR A 64 3.25 -7.56 -13.10
C THR A 64 3.67 -6.22 -12.51
N TRP A 65 3.61 -5.17 -13.33
CA TRP A 65 4.07 -3.84 -12.95
C TRP A 65 2.91 -2.86 -12.84
N THR A 66 2.89 -2.10 -11.75
CA THR A 66 1.93 -1.02 -11.51
C THR A 66 2.68 0.26 -11.17
N VAL A 67 2.32 1.36 -11.80
CA VAL A 67 2.76 2.70 -11.41
C VAL A 67 1.74 3.24 -10.42
N LYS A 68 2.19 3.73 -9.26
CA LYS A 68 1.33 4.35 -8.25
C LYS A 68 1.85 5.75 -7.92
N HIS A 69 0.98 6.74 -8.01
CA HIS A 69 1.21 8.09 -7.51
C HIS A 69 0.29 8.34 -6.31
N VAL A 70 0.86 8.76 -5.19
CA VAL A 70 0.15 9.07 -3.96
C VAL A 70 0.28 10.56 -3.70
N GLY A 71 -0.85 11.27 -3.73
CA GLY A 71 -0.87 12.69 -3.43
C GLY A 71 -1.00 12.97 -1.93
N GLY A 72 -1.09 14.26 -1.60
CA GLY A 72 -1.25 14.72 -0.22
C GLY A 72 -2.55 14.24 0.42
N ALA A 73 -2.51 14.07 1.74
CA ALA A 73 -3.72 13.86 2.55
C ALA A 73 -4.69 15.04 2.39
N MET A 74 -5.98 14.74 2.47
CA MET A 74 -7.04 15.74 2.60
C MET A 74 -6.76 16.64 3.81
N ARG A 75 -7.06 17.93 3.68
CA ARG A 75 -6.84 18.94 4.73
C ARG A 75 -8.08 19.81 4.88
N GLY A 76 -8.16 20.51 6.03
CA GLY A 76 -9.26 21.42 6.36
C GLY A 76 -10.27 20.78 7.31
N ALA A 77 -11.32 21.53 7.65
CA ALA A 77 -12.28 21.16 8.70
C ALA A 77 -12.93 19.78 8.50
N GLY A 78 -13.18 19.36 7.26
CA GLY A 78 -13.71 18.02 6.97
C GLY A 78 -12.70 16.89 7.27
N ALA A 79 -11.40 17.13 7.11
CA ALA A 79 -10.37 16.16 7.43
C ALA A 79 -10.16 16.00 8.94
N GLU A 80 -10.41 17.04 9.74
CA GLU A 80 -10.31 17.00 11.21
C GLU A 80 -11.44 16.20 11.86
N GLN A 81 -12.54 15.98 11.13
CA GLN A 81 -13.73 15.26 11.63
C GLN A 81 -13.71 13.76 11.30
N ILE A 82 -12.73 13.28 10.54
CA ILE A 82 -12.64 11.89 10.10
C ILE A 82 -11.40 11.20 10.69
N SER A 83 -11.57 9.97 11.20
CA SER A 83 -10.49 9.15 11.76
C SER A 83 -9.66 8.40 10.71
N VAL A 84 -10.10 8.45 9.45
CA VAL A 84 -9.51 7.73 8.31
C VAL A 84 -8.76 8.70 7.42
N LEU A 85 -7.53 8.36 7.04
CA LEU A 85 -6.75 9.16 6.10
C LEU A 85 -7.37 9.07 4.71
N VAL A 86 -7.82 10.19 4.16
CA VAL A 86 -8.27 10.29 2.77
C VAL A 86 -7.21 11.01 1.95
N ARG A 87 -6.79 10.44 0.82
CA ARG A 87 -5.81 11.09 -0.07
C ARG A 87 -6.07 10.79 -1.54
N SER A 88 -5.52 11.61 -2.43
CA SER A 88 -5.52 11.29 -3.86
C SER A 88 -4.54 10.16 -4.14
N MET A 89 -4.98 9.23 -4.98
CA MET A 89 -4.18 8.09 -5.41
C MET A 89 -4.58 7.77 -6.84
N VAL A 90 -3.58 7.57 -7.68
CA VAL A 90 -3.74 7.14 -9.07
C VAL A 90 -2.80 5.99 -9.30
N GLU A 91 -3.32 4.93 -9.91
CA GLU A 91 -2.55 3.77 -10.32
C GLU A 91 -2.80 3.42 -11.78
N SER A 92 -1.81 2.81 -12.41
CA SER A 92 -1.93 2.33 -13.78
C SER A 92 -1.04 1.12 -14.00
N LYS A 93 -1.53 0.13 -14.74
CA LYS A 93 -0.72 -1.01 -15.17
C LYS A 93 0.36 -0.54 -16.13
N ALA A 94 1.54 -1.14 -16.01
CA ALA A 94 2.69 -0.81 -16.82
C ALA A 94 3.42 -2.07 -17.30
N SER A 95 4.30 -1.89 -18.27
CA SER A 95 5.18 -2.96 -18.73
C SER A 95 6.49 -2.97 -17.93
N LYS A 96 7.27 -4.04 -18.06
CA LYS A 96 8.60 -4.19 -17.44
C LYS A 96 9.60 -3.08 -17.76
N ASN A 97 9.36 -2.27 -18.80
CA ASN A 97 10.24 -1.16 -19.18
C ASN A 97 9.94 0.15 -18.42
N VAL A 98 9.01 0.12 -17.46
CA VAL A 98 8.52 1.30 -16.74
C VAL A 98 9.63 2.07 -16.01
N LEU A 99 10.60 1.38 -15.40
CA LEU A 99 11.72 2.06 -14.74
C LEU A 99 12.55 2.89 -15.73
N ARG A 100 12.83 2.33 -16.90
CA ARG A 100 13.56 3.02 -17.97
C ARG A 100 12.78 4.21 -18.53
N LEU A 101 11.44 4.09 -18.63
CA LEU A 101 10.58 5.20 -19.03
C LEU A 101 10.72 6.36 -18.04
N PHE A 102 10.56 6.11 -16.73
CA PHE A 102 10.63 7.17 -15.72
C PHE A 102 12.02 7.82 -15.62
N TYR A 103 13.10 7.05 -15.79
CA TYR A 103 14.44 7.63 -15.91
C TYR A 103 14.57 8.54 -17.14
N SER A 104 14.04 8.15 -18.29
CA SER A 104 14.02 8.99 -19.50
C SER A 104 13.20 10.27 -19.31
N LEU A 105 12.16 10.22 -18.47
CA LEU A 105 11.38 11.41 -18.09
C LEU A 105 12.13 12.33 -17.12
N GLY A 106 13.24 11.89 -16.53
CA GLY A 106 14.04 12.69 -15.59
C GLY A 106 13.77 12.38 -14.12
N TYR A 107 13.09 11.29 -13.79
CA TYR A 107 13.02 10.78 -12.42
C TYR A 107 14.32 10.07 -12.05
N LYS A 108 14.60 10.03 -10.75
CA LYS A 108 15.75 9.33 -10.16
C LYS A 108 15.28 8.37 -9.09
N LEU A 109 16.02 7.29 -8.91
CA LEU A 109 15.81 6.38 -7.78
C LEU A 109 16.05 7.13 -6.47
N ASP A 110 15.10 7.03 -5.55
CA ASP A 110 15.24 7.51 -4.18
C ASP A 110 15.60 6.35 -3.25
N HIS A 111 14.75 5.33 -3.21
CA HIS A 111 14.95 4.10 -2.45
C HIS A 111 14.13 2.96 -3.03
N GLU A 112 14.37 1.75 -2.55
CA GLU A 112 13.56 0.59 -2.85
C GLU A 112 13.36 -0.26 -1.59
N LEU A 113 12.26 -1.00 -1.57
CA LEU A 113 11.90 -1.87 -0.47
C LEU A 113 11.15 -3.09 -0.98
N LEU A 114 11.16 -4.16 -0.20
CA LEU A 114 10.40 -5.38 -0.46
C LEU A 114 9.32 -5.53 0.62
N ARG A 115 8.05 -5.56 0.20
CA ARG A 115 6.92 -5.85 1.07
C ARG A 115 6.59 -7.33 0.98
N VAL A 116 6.58 -8.02 2.12
CA VAL A 116 6.28 -9.45 2.19
C VAL A 116 5.20 -9.70 3.23
N GLY A 117 4.16 -10.45 2.90
CA GLY A 117 3.07 -10.74 3.82
C GLY A 117 1.87 -11.35 3.13
N PHE A 118 0.68 -10.88 3.48
CA PHE A 118 -0.56 -11.34 2.88
C PHE A 118 -1.65 -10.27 2.88
N THR A 119 -2.66 -10.50 2.06
CA THR A 119 -3.79 -9.61 1.87
C THR A 119 -5.10 -10.38 1.92
N PHE A 120 -6.14 -9.75 2.48
CA PHE A 120 -7.53 -10.19 2.40
C PHE A 120 -8.37 -9.10 1.72
N HIS A 121 -9.28 -9.53 0.86
CA HIS A 121 -10.21 -8.67 0.15
C HIS A 121 -11.63 -8.89 0.70
N PHE A 122 -12.31 -7.79 1.05
CA PHE A 122 -13.65 -7.78 1.61
C PHE A 122 -14.57 -6.97 0.69
N GLU A 123 -15.62 -7.60 0.20
CA GLU A 123 -16.71 -6.92 -0.52
C GLU A 123 -17.86 -6.66 0.46
N ARG A 124 -17.92 -5.45 1.02
CA ARG A 124 -19.02 -4.98 1.88
C ARG A 124 -19.72 -3.78 1.24
N ALA A 125 -20.06 -2.75 2.01
CA ALA A 125 -20.51 -1.46 1.48
C ALA A 125 -19.42 -0.73 0.68
N ALA A 126 -18.16 -1.11 0.88
CA ALA A 126 -17.02 -0.73 0.06
C ALA A 126 -16.08 -1.93 -0.12
N GLN A 127 -15.26 -1.91 -1.17
CA GLN A 127 -14.17 -2.86 -1.36
C GLN A 127 -13.04 -2.52 -0.38
N ILE A 128 -12.90 -3.31 0.69
CA ILE A 128 -11.90 -3.10 1.73
C ILE A 128 -10.79 -4.14 1.55
N THR A 129 -9.55 -3.66 1.55
CA THR A 129 -8.36 -4.49 1.47
C THR A 129 -7.59 -4.39 2.78
N VAL A 130 -7.36 -5.53 3.43
CA VAL A 130 -6.52 -5.60 4.64
C VAL A 130 -5.20 -6.26 4.26
N THR A 131 -4.11 -5.53 4.39
CA THR A 131 -2.76 -6.03 4.11
C THR A 131 -1.95 -6.09 5.39
N VAL A 132 -1.42 -7.28 5.71
CA VAL A 132 -0.48 -7.49 6.81
C VAL A 132 0.87 -7.80 6.21
N SER A 133 1.88 -6.96 6.46
CA SER A 133 3.17 -7.10 5.78
C SER A 133 4.37 -6.60 6.56
N SER A 134 5.51 -7.22 6.30
CA SER A 134 6.82 -6.76 6.72
C SER A 134 7.39 -5.87 5.63
N VAL A 135 7.96 -4.74 6.03
CA VAL A 135 8.73 -3.85 5.14
C VAL A 135 10.20 -4.22 5.28
N ASN A 136 10.81 -4.62 4.17
CA ASN A 136 12.20 -5.05 4.12
C ASN A 136 13.01 -4.05 3.30
N LYS A 137 14.18 -3.67 3.82
CA LYS A 137 15.14 -2.86 3.07
C LYS A 137 15.99 -3.75 2.18
N MET A 138 16.38 -3.21 1.03
CA MET A 138 17.26 -3.87 0.08
C MET A 138 18.72 -3.56 0.46
N LEU A 139 19.52 -4.60 0.70
CA LEU A 139 20.96 -4.43 1.01
C LEU A 139 21.79 -4.13 -0.25
N LYS A 140 21.34 -4.66 -1.38
CA LYS A 140 21.91 -4.46 -2.70
C LYS A 140 20.78 -4.14 -3.68
N LEU A 141 21.06 -3.22 -4.59
CA LEU A 141 20.08 -2.73 -5.55
C LEU A 141 19.42 -3.89 -6.32
N HIS A 142 18.10 -3.97 -6.26
CA HIS A 142 17.24 -4.95 -6.90
C HIS A 142 17.43 -6.41 -6.44
N ALA A 143 18.26 -6.68 -5.43
CA ALA A 143 18.51 -8.03 -4.90
C ALA A 143 17.43 -8.42 -3.87
N THR A 144 16.25 -8.84 -4.35
CA THR A 144 15.06 -9.09 -3.50
C THR A 144 15.23 -10.28 -2.56
N ASP A 145 16.15 -11.20 -2.87
CA ASP A 145 16.43 -12.37 -2.02
C ASP A 145 17.37 -12.04 -0.84
N GLU A 146 18.01 -10.87 -0.86
CA GLU A 146 18.91 -10.38 0.19
C GLU A 146 18.22 -9.34 1.10
N ALA A 147 16.92 -9.10 0.91
CA ALA A 147 16.18 -8.10 1.66
C ALA A 147 16.04 -8.48 3.15
N VAL A 148 16.17 -7.50 4.04
CA VAL A 148 16.07 -7.72 5.49
C VAL A 148 14.99 -6.84 6.12
N PRO A 149 14.24 -7.33 7.12
CA PRO A 149 13.20 -6.55 7.78
C PRO A 149 13.74 -5.26 8.37
N VAL A 150 13.04 -4.15 8.16
CA VAL A 150 13.36 -2.85 8.78
C VAL A 150 12.94 -2.84 10.25
N THR A 151 11.82 -3.49 10.57
CA THR A 151 11.25 -3.60 11.91
C THR A 151 11.07 -5.08 12.30
N PRO A 152 12.13 -5.80 12.68
CA PRO A 152 12.03 -7.19 13.10
C PRO A 152 11.02 -7.37 14.24
N GLY A 153 10.18 -8.39 14.15
CA GLY A 153 9.17 -8.68 15.17
C GLY A 153 7.88 -7.85 15.06
N ILE A 154 7.81 -6.85 14.19
CA ILE A 154 6.62 -6.01 13.98
C ILE A 154 6.18 -6.08 12.51
N GLN A 155 4.88 -6.26 12.30
CA GLN A 155 4.24 -6.20 10.98
C GLN A 155 3.39 -4.94 10.87
N MET A 156 3.33 -4.37 9.67
CA MET A 156 2.40 -3.30 9.33
C MET A 156 1.05 -3.90 8.97
N VAL A 157 -0.03 -3.32 9.49
CA VAL A 157 -1.41 -3.62 9.11
C VAL A 157 -1.97 -2.39 8.40
N GLU A 158 -2.37 -2.53 7.14
CA GLU A 158 -3.00 -1.46 6.38
C GLU A 158 -4.41 -1.88 5.96
N VAL A 159 -5.39 -1.06 6.28
CA VAL A 159 -6.76 -1.17 5.77
C VAL A 159 -6.94 -0.07 4.73
N THR A 160 -7.16 -0.46 3.48
CA THR A 160 -7.34 0.47 2.37
C THR A 160 -8.66 0.23 1.65
N ALA A 161 -9.25 1.31 1.11
CA ALA A 161 -10.42 1.22 0.25
C ALA A 161 -10.36 2.30 -0.83
N PRO A 162 -10.60 1.96 -2.12
CA PRO A 162 -10.70 2.96 -3.17
C PRO A 162 -11.94 3.82 -2.96
N ALA A 163 -11.81 5.11 -3.27
CA ALA A 163 -12.89 6.10 -3.16
C ALA A 163 -12.80 7.13 -4.29
N THR A 164 -13.89 7.84 -4.53
CA THR A 164 -13.95 9.01 -5.42
C THR A 164 -14.25 10.27 -4.61
N SER A 165 -14.19 11.44 -5.26
CA SER A 165 -14.58 12.71 -4.63
C SER A 165 -16.04 12.74 -4.20
N GLU A 166 -16.88 11.91 -4.82
CA GLU A 166 -18.33 11.89 -4.60
C GLU A 166 -18.73 10.95 -3.44
N ASN A 167 -18.00 9.85 -3.22
CA ASN A 167 -18.41 8.80 -2.29
C ASN A 167 -17.46 8.59 -1.08
N TYR A 168 -16.39 9.36 -0.94
CA TYR A 168 -15.40 9.10 0.11
C TYR A 168 -15.98 9.10 1.53
N ASN A 169 -17.04 9.87 1.82
CA ASN A 169 -17.68 9.87 3.14
C ASN A 169 -18.30 8.50 3.48
N GLU A 170 -18.94 7.84 2.51
CA GLU A 170 -19.53 6.51 2.69
C GLU A 170 -18.44 5.45 2.87
N VAL A 171 -17.35 5.57 2.11
CA VAL A 171 -16.18 4.69 2.22
C VAL A 171 -15.49 4.87 3.57
N VAL A 172 -15.32 6.11 4.05
CA VAL A 172 -14.79 6.42 5.39
C VAL A 172 -15.63 5.75 6.47
N ALA A 173 -16.97 5.89 6.43
CA ALA A 173 -17.85 5.24 7.39
C ALA A 173 -17.71 3.70 7.36
N SER A 174 -17.60 3.11 6.17
CA SER A 174 -17.40 1.67 6.00
C SER A 174 -16.06 1.20 6.55
N VAL A 175 -14.97 1.92 6.28
CA VAL A 175 -13.62 1.62 6.79
C VAL A 175 -13.58 1.78 8.31
N SER A 176 -14.15 2.84 8.86
CA SER A 176 -14.23 3.05 10.31
C SER A 176 -14.99 1.92 11.00
N SER A 177 -16.18 1.57 10.49
CA SER A 177 -16.95 0.44 11.04
C SER A 177 -16.22 -0.89 10.89
N PHE A 178 -15.44 -1.09 9.83
CA PHE A 178 -14.64 -2.30 9.66
C PHE A 178 -13.49 -2.38 10.69
N CYS A 179 -12.84 -1.26 10.97
CA CYS A 179 -11.73 -1.22 11.93
C CYS A 179 -12.16 -1.57 13.36
N GLU A 180 -13.44 -1.40 13.72
CA GLU A 180 -13.97 -1.84 15.03
C GLU A 180 -13.87 -3.37 15.21
N TYR A 181 -13.91 -4.17 14.14
CA TYR A 181 -13.69 -5.62 14.23
C TYR A 181 -12.22 -5.98 14.50
N LEU A 182 -11.30 -5.05 14.22
CA LEU A 182 -9.87 -5.21 14.44
C LEU A 182 -9.39 -4.56 15.74
N ALA A 183 -10.29 -3.86 16.45
CA ALA A 183 -9.98 -3.29 17.75
C ALA A 183 -9.67 -4.42 18.76
N PRO A 184 -8.73 -4.21 19.70
CA PRO A 184 -8.34 -5.21 20.69
C PRO A 184 -9.49 -5.70 21.58
#